data_AF-A0A7V6G231-F1
#
_entry.id   AF-A0A7V6G231-F1
#
_cell.length_a   1.000
_cell.length_b   1.000
_cell.length_c   1.000
_cell.angle_alpha   90.00
_cell.angle_beta   90.00
_cell.angle_gamma   90.00
#
_symmetry.space_group_name_H-M   'P 1'
#
loop_
_entity.id
_entity.type
_entity.pdbx_description
1 polymer ?
#
loop_
_entity_poly.entity_id
_entity_poly.type
_entity_poly.pdbx_seq_one_letter_code
_entity_poly.pdbx_strand_id
1 'polypeptide(L)'
;MYYNNEIYPYFSQLLNEAIFWVYLSKEHPIFIKKISDCQNINIGKTLKEKLNKNYKDFNTIGKKLLDIKNSCNYNSLTFINNHYLLSDISIILNEIIKSDMEFLNALKLLEGLSSKDRSWKTFINHITIEQRQLLQICSSHLVKIKSMGY
;
A
#
# COMPACT_ATOMS: atom_id res chain seq x y z
N MET A 1 -32.04 16.48 -8.12
CA MET A 1 -30.92 15.54 -7.91
C MET A 1 -29.81 16.31 -7.21
N TYR A 2 -29.74 16.21 -5.89
CA TYR A 2 -28.63 16.81 -5.13
C TYR A 2 -27.40 15.94 -5.37
N TYR A 3 -26.47 16.42 -6.19
CA TYR A 3 -25.17 15.80 -6.31
C TYR A 3 -24.45 15.94 -4.96
N ASN A 4 -24.09 14.82 -4.35
CA ASN A 4 -23.39 14.76 -3.06
C ASN A 4 -22.03 15.47 -3.16
N ASN A 5 -21.97 16.71 -2.69
CA ASN A 5 -20.75 17.52 -2.58
C ASN A 5 -19.67 16.90 -1.65
N GLU A 6 -19.97 15.79 -0.96
CA GLU A 6 -19.07 15.11 -0.01
C GLU A 6 -18.27 13.93 -0.60
N ILE A 7 -18.66 13.38 -1.75
CA ILE A 7 -18.01 12.19 -2.33
C ILE A 7 -16.62 12.52 -2.89
N TYR A 8 -16.49 13.65 -3.58
CA TYR A 8 -15.23 14.03 -4.22
C TYR A 8 -14.11 14.38 -3.22
N PRO A 9 -14.37 15.18 -2.16
CA PRO A 9 -13.36 15.41 -1.12
C PRO A 9 -12.87 14.12 -0.48
N TYR A 10 -13.79 13.19 -0.18
CA TYR A 10 -13.44 11.88 0.37
C TYR A 10 -12.58 11.06 -0.60
N PHE A 11 -12.97 11.02 -1.87
CA PHE A 11 -12.27 10.26 -2.89
C PHE A 11 -10.85 10.77 -3.12
N SER A 12 -10.69 12.09 -3.22
CA SER A 12 -9.38 12.73 -3.36
C SER A 12 -8.49 12.43 -2.15
N GLN A 13 -9.03 12.52 -0.93
CA GLN A 13 -8.33 12.16 0.29
C GLN A 13 -7.87 10.70 0.27
N LEU A 14 -8.78 9.76 -0.01
CA LEU A 14 -8.49 8.32 -0.08
C LEU A 14 -7.37 8.04 -1.06
N LEU A 15 -7.44 8.58 -2.29
CA LEU A 15 -6.38 8.37 -3.28
C LEU A 15 -5.04 8.90 -2.80
N ASN A 16 -5.00 10.08 -2.20
CA ASN A 16 -3.76 10.66 -1.70
C ASN A 16 -3.15 9.80 -0.58
N GLU A 17 -3.97 9.32 0.35
CA GLU A 17 -3.52 8.41 1.41
C GLU A 17 -3.03 7.08 0.83
N ALA A 18 -3.79 6.45 -0.06
CA ALA A 18 -3.41 5.18 -0.70
C ALA A 18 -2.10 5.32 -1.49
N ILE A 19 -1.94 6.40 -2.27
CA ILE A 19 -0.71 6.67 -3.02
C ILE A 19 0.47 6.82 -2.05
N PHE A 20 0.31 7.64 -1.01
CA PHE A 20 1.37 7.85 -0.03
C PHE A 20 1.86 6.52 0.57
N TRP A 21 0.93 5.72 1.09
CA TRP A 21 1.27 4.47 1.76
C TRP A 21 1.84 3.41 0.82
N VAL A 22 1.30 3.30 -0.40
CA VAL A 22 1.81 2.36 -1.41
C VAL A 22 3.23 2.73 -1.82
N TYR A 23 3.52 4.03 -2.01
CA TYR A 23 4.88 4.47 -2.35
C TYR A 23 5.86 4.29 -1.19
N LEU A 24 5.46 4.57 0.05
CA LEU A 24 6.26 4.26 1.23
C LEU A 24 6.57 2.76 1.30
N SER A 25 5.54 1.93 1.14
CA SER A 25 5.66 0.46 1.16
C SER A 25 6.54 -0.11 0.07
N LYS A 26 6.53 0.53 -1.11
CA LYS A 26 7.41 0.19 -2.23
C LYS A 26 8.88 0.42 -1.87
N GLU A 27 9.23 1.42 -1.09
CA GLU A 27 10.62 1.70 -0.71
C GLU A 27 11.16 0.73 0.36
N HIS A 28 10.29 0.21 1.23
CA HIS A 28 10.69 -0.70 2.33
C HIS A 28 11.50 -1.93 1.87
N PRO A 29 11.13 -2.69 0.83
CA PRO A 29 11.97 -3.77 0.30
C PRO A 29 13.38 -3.35 -0.14
N ILE A 30 13.56 -2.10 -0.58
CA ILE A 30 14.88 -1.55 -0.96
C ILE A 30 15.70 -1.27 0.29
N PHE A 31 15.11 -0.58 1.28
CA PHE A 31 15.78 -0.27 2.53
C PHE A 31 16.19 -1.53 3.29
N ILE A 32 15.30 -2.53 3.35
CA ILE A 32 15.60 -3.83 3.97
C ILE A 32 16.84 -4.48 3.38
N LYS A 33 16.96 -4.51 2.05
CA LYS A 33 18.14 -5.10 1.38
C LYS A 33 19.41 -4.29 1.67
N LYS A 34 19.34 -2.96 1.56
CA LYS A 34 20.49 -2.09 1.81
C LYS A 34 20.98 -2.23 3.26
N ILE A 35 20.07 -2.18 4.23
CA ILE A 35 20.42 -2.29 5.65
C ILE A 35 20.93 -3.70 5.97
N SER A 36 20.34 -4.76 5.41
CA SER A 36 20.86 -6.11 5.61
C SER A 36 22.28 -6.27 5.06
N ASP A 37 22.56 -5.69 3.89
CA ASP A 37 23.89 -5.75 3.29
C ASP A 37 24.90 -4.97 4.17
N CYS A 38 24.54 -3.79 4.66
CA CYS A 38 25.37 -3.00 5.59
C CYS A 38 25.67 -3.74 6.91
N GLN A 39 24.69 -4.49 7.43
CA GLN A 39 24.83 -5.22 8.68
C GLN A 39 25.35 -6.65 8.51
N ASN A 40 25.64 -7.08 7.28
CA ASN A 40 26.02 -8.45 6.92
C ASN A 40 24.98 -9.50 7.38
N ILE A 41 23.69 -9.16 7.30
CA ILE A 41 22.57 -10.05 7.61
C ILE A 41 22.24 -10.88 6.37
N ASN A 42 22.30 -12.21 6.49
CA ASN A 42 21.96 -13.11 5.39
C ASN A 42 20.44 -13.31 5.29
N ILE A 43 19.79 -12.56 4.39
CA ILE A 43 18.36 -12.69 4.09
C ILE A 43 18.01 -14.00 3.35
N GLY A 44 18.96 -14.62 2.65
CA GLY A 44 18.69 -15.79 1.79
C GLY A 44 17.92 -15.45 0.49
N LYS A 45 18.01 -16.34 -0.50
CA LYS A 45 17.48 -16.12 -1.85
C LYS A 45 15.95 -15.97 -1.87
N THR A 46 15.24 -16.87 -1.21
CA THR A 46 13.76 -16.90 -1.20
C THR A 46 13.15 -15.61 -0.64
N LEU A 47 13.75 -15.06 0.43
CA LEU A 47 13.25 -13.84 1.05
C LEU A 47 13.62 -12.60 0.22
N LYS A 48 14.80 -12.59 -0.43
CA LYS A 48 15.14 -11.56 -1.44
C LYS A 48 14.15 -11.56 -2.61
N GLU A 49 13.72 -12.73 -3.07
CA GLU A 49 12.70 -12.87 -4.12
C GLU A 49 11.33 -12.34 -3.65
N LYS A 50 10.89 -12.67 -2.43
CA LYS A 50 9.68 -12.08 -1.83
C LYS A 50 9.74 -10.56 -1.78
N LEU A 51 10.87 -9.99 -1.33
CA LEU A 51 11.08 -8.55 -1.30
C LEU A 51 11.07 -7.91 -2.71
N ASN A 52 11.66 -8.58 -3.70
CA ASN A 52 11.59 -8.14 -5.11
C ASN A 52 10.16 -8.16 -5.64
N LYS A 53 9.37 -9.18 -5.29
CA LYS A 53 7.96 -9.27 -5.66
C LYS A 53 7.16 -8.14 -5.02
N ASN A 54 7.29 -7.93 -3.71
CA ASN A 54 6.58 -6.85 -3.00
C ASN A 54 6.88 -5.47 -3.60
N TYR A 55 8.14 -5.18 -3.92
CA TYR A 55 8.50 -3.94 -4.63
C TYR A 55 7.74 -3.79 -5.96
N LYS A 56 7.72 -4.85 -6.78
CA LYS A 56 7.04 -4.83 -8.08
C LYS A 56 5.53 -4.66 -7.94
N ASP A 57 4.93 -5.31 -6.96
CA ASP A 57 3.49 -5.26 -6.71
C ASP A 57 3.09 -3.85 -6.28
N PHE A 58 3.73 -3.27 -5.25
CA PHE A 58 3.45 -1.90 -4.83
C PHE A 58 3.75 -0.88 -5.92
N ASN A 59 4.79 -1.07 -6.72
CA ASN A 59 5.07 -0.18 -7.85
C ASN A 59 3.96 -0.25 -8.93
N THR A 60 3.44 -1.44 -9.22
CA THR A 60 2.33 -1.62 -10.17
C THR A 60 1.05 -0.97 -9.64
N ILE A 61 0.72 -1.21 -8.38
CA ILE A 61 -0.44 -0.63 -7.71
C ILE A 61 -0.33 0.90 -7.67
N GLY A 62 0.84 1.44 -7.33
CA GLY A 62 1.08 2.89 -7.27
C GLY A 62 0.85 3.57 -8.61
N LYS A 63 1.24 2.93 -9.72
CA LYS A 63 0.95 3.43 -11.07
C LYS A 63 -0.56 3.44 -11.34
N LYS A 64 -1.29 2.36 -11.04
CA LYS A 64 -2.76 2.32 -11.19
C LYS A 64 -3.45 3.45 -10.43
N LEU A 65 -3.01 3.73 -9.19
CA LEU A 65 -3.55 4.82 -8.39
C LEU A 65 -3.27 6.20 -8.99
N LEU A 66 -2.07 6.42 -9.51
CA LEU A 66 -1.73 7.67 -10.21
C LEU A 66 -2.53 7.84 -11.49
N ASP A 67 -2.74 6.77 -12.26
CA ASP A 67 -3.54 6.80 -13.48
C ASP A 67 -4.99 7.23 -13.15
N ILE A 68 -5.60 6.64 -12.12
CA ILE A 68 -6.94 7.04 -11.64
C ILE A 68 -6.94 8.51 -11.20
N LYS A 69 -5.96 8.91 -10.39
CA LYS A 69 -5.86 10.30 -9.90
C LYS A 69 -5.76 11.29 -11.06
N ASN A 70 -4.96 10.98 -12.08
CA ASN A 70 -4.81 11.79 -13.27
C ASN A 70 -6.11 11.85 -14.07
N SER A 71 -6.77 10.71 -14.30
CA SER A 71 -8.06 10.67 -15.00
C SER A 71 -9.15 11.51 -14.30
N CYS A 72 -9.16 11.53 -12.97
CA CYS A 72 -10.08 12.36 -12.19
C CYS A 72 -9.78 13.87 -12.28
N ASN A 73 -8.54 14.25 -12.58
CA ASN A 73 -8.14 15.66 -12.74
C ASN A 73 -8.38 16.16 -14.18
N TYR A 74 -8.24 15.30 -15.19
CA TYR A 74 -8.38 15.67 -16.61
C TYR A 74 -9.83 15.70 -17.09
N ASN A 75 -10.67 14.77 -16.64
CA ASN A 75 -12.08 14.79 -17.00
C ASN A 75 -12.83 15.67 -16.01
N SER A 76 -13.45 16.76 -16.49
CA SER A 76 -14.43 17.49 -15.68
C SER A 76 -15.43 16.48 -15.10
N LEU A 77 -15.51 16.42 -13.77
CA LEU A 77 -16.20 15.40 -12.96
C LEU A 77 -17.68 15.17 -13.29
N THR A 78 -18.26 15.95 -14.20
CA THR A 78 -19.60 15.81 -14.73
C THR A 78 -19.86 14.50 -15.48
N PHE A 79 -18.82 13.79 -15.94
CA PHE A 79 -18.96 12.54 -16.73
C PHE A 79 -18.50 11.25 -16.04
N ILE A 80 -17.87 11.31 -14.86
CA ILE A 80 -17.43 10.09 -14.18
C ILE A 80 -18.62 9.53 -13.41
N ASN A 81 -19.14 8.38 -13.86
CA ASN A 81 -20.15 7.67 -13.11
C ASN A 81 -19.51 7.11 -11.82
N ASN A 82 -19.85 7.76 -10.70
CA ASN A 82 -19.29 7.52 -9.37
C ASN A 82 -19.34 6.04 -8.93
N HIS A 83 -20.29 5.25 -9.41
CA HIS A 83 -20.38 3.82 -9.08
C HIS A 83 -19.18 3.02 -9.63
N TYR A 84 -18.76 3.27 -10.87
CA TYR A 84 -17.60 2.57 -11.45
C TYR A 84 -16.31 2.97 -10.75
N LEU A 85 -16.20 4.24 -10.37
CA LEU A 85 -15.04 4.77 -9.65
C LEU A 85 -14.86 4.12 -8.26
N LEU A 86 -15.97 3.95 -7.51
CA LEU A 86 -15.95 3.27 -6.20
C LEU A 86 -15.61 1.78 -6.34
N SER A 87 -16.11 1.13 -7.39
CA SER A 87 -15.76 -0.27 -7.72
C SER A 87 -14.27 -0.41 -8.03
N ASP A 88 -13.73 0.43 -8.91
CA ASP A 88 -12.32 0.38 -9.33
C ASP A 88 -11.37 0.60 -8.14
N ILE A 89 -11.67 1.57 -7.29
CA ILE A 89 -10.91 1.78 -6.06
C ILE A 89 -11.02 0.59 -5.12
N SER A 90 -12.21 0.00 -4.97
CA SER A 90 -12.37 -1.16 -4.09
C SER A 90 -11.53 -2.34 -4.56
N ILE A 91 -11.43 -2.56 -5.87
CA ILE A 91 -10.54 -3.58 -6.44
C ILE A 91 -9.09 -3.28 -6.06
N ILE A 92 -8.64 -2.04 -6.25
CA ILE A 92 -7.26 -1.64 -5.93
C ILE A 92 -6.96 -1.73 -4.42
N LEU A 93 -7.89 -1.34 -3.55
CA LEU A 93 -7.72 -1.49 -2.11
C LEU A 93 -7.56 -2.96 -1.70
N ASN A 94 -8.30 -3.87 -2.33
CA ASN A 94 -8.11 -5.31 -2.10
C ASN A 94 -6.76 -5.80 -2.63
N GLU A 95 -6.28 -5.30 -3.77
CA GLU A 95 -4.92 -5.59 -4.25
C GLU A 95 -3.86 -5.11 -3.25
N ILE A 96 -3.99 -3.90 -2.71
CA ILE A 96 -3.10 -3.35 -1.67
C ILE A 96 -3.08 -4.27 -0.46
N ILE A 97 -4.25 -4.62 0.08
CA ILE A 97 -4.38 -5.49 1.25
C ILE A 97 -3.71 -6.85 1.02
N LYS A 98 -3.91 -7.44 -0.15
CA LYS A 98 -3.29 -8.72 -0.50
C LYS A 98 -1.76 -8.60 -0.53
N SER A 99 -1.23 -7.62 -1.26
CA SER A 99 0.22 -7.40 -1.35
C SER A 99 0.84 -7.06 0.00
N ASP A 100 0.14 -6.29 0.83
CA ASP A 100 0.62 -5.93 2.16
C ASP A 100 0.63 -7.12 3.13
N MET A 101 -0.38 -8.00 3.10
CA MET A 101 -0.35 -9.25 3.87
C MET A 101 0.81 -10.16 3.46
N GLU A 102 1.11 -10.25 2.16
CA GLU A 102 2.28 -10.98 1.68
C GLU A 102 3.59 -10.35 2.18
N PHE A 103 3.64 -9.02 2.28
CA PHE A 103 4.80 -8.32 2.82
C PHE A 103 4.95 -8.47 4.33
N LEU A 104 3.87 -8.35 5.11
CA LEU A 104 3.85 -8.63 6.55
C LEU A 104 4.37 -10.04 6.87
N ASN A 105 4.01 -11.03 6.05
CA ASN A 105 4.57 -12.38 6.18
C ASN A 105 6.08 -12.43 5.94
N ALA A 106 6.59 -11.67 4.97
CA ALA A 106 8.03 -11.55 4.76
C ALA A 106 8.74 -10.82 5.93
N LEU A 107 8.12 -9.77 6.49
CA LEU A 107 8.63 -9.04 7.65
C LEU A 107 8.76 -9.93 8.88
N LYS A 108 7.78 -10.81 9.12
CA LYS A 108 7.86 -11.81 10.20
C LYS A 108 9.07 -12.74 10.06
N LEU A 109 9.41 -13.14 8.83
CA LEU A 109 10.59 -13.96 8.58
C LEU A 109 11.89 -13.17 8.78
N LEU A 110 11.91 -11.89 8.38
CA LEU A 110 13.05 -10.99 8.57
C LEU A 110 13.32 -10.70 10.04
N GLU A 111 12.28 -10.57 10.87
CA GLU A 111 12.41 -10.35 12.32
C GLU A 111 13.15 -11.50 13.01
N GLY A 112 13.01 -12.73 12.49
CA GLY A 112 13.66 -13.92 13.03
C GLY A 112 15.15 -14.08 12.67
N LEU A 113 15.70 -13.22 11.82
CA LEU A 113 17.11 -13.28 11.44
C LEU A 113 18.02 -12.78 12.56
N SER A 114 19.17 -13.43 12.72
CA SER A 114 20.18 -13.00 13.69
C SER A 114 20.87 -11.71 13.22
N SER A 115 20.97 -10.74 14.13
CA SER A 115 21.68 -9.49 13.94
C SER A 115 22.67 -9.26 15.09
N LYS A 116 23.73 -8.50 14.82
CA LYS A 116 24.76 -8.18 15.84
C LYS A 116 24.24 -7.25 16.94
N ASP A 117 23.24 -6.44 16.62
CA ASP A 117 22.62 -5.48 17.55
C ASP A 117 21.10 -5.43 17.39
N ARG A 118 20.43 -4.64 18.25
CA ARG A 118 18.96 -4.50 18.27
C ARG A 118 18.39 -3.59 17.18
N SER A 119 19.22 -2.92 16.38
CA SER A 119 18.76 -1.96 15.37
C SER A 119 17.99 -2.66 14.25
N TRP A 120 18.41 -3.85 13.82
CA TRP A 120 17.69 -4.65 12.81
C TRP A 120 16.25 -4.93 13.24
N LYS A 121 16.08 -5.50 14.44
CA LYS A 121 14.75 -5.81 14.97
C LYS A 121 13.90 -4.56 15.11
N THR A 122 14.49 -3.45 15.58
CA THR A 122 13.79 -2.17 15.70
C THR A 122 13.33 -1.65 14.34
N PHE A 123 14.19 -1.74 13.32
CA PHE A 123 13.90 -1.33 11.96
C PHE A 123 12.80 -2.18 11.30
N ILE A 124 12.87 -3.51 11.41
CA ILE A 124 11.83 -4.41 10.89
C ILE A 124 10.50 -4.20 11.63
N ASN A 125 10.53 -3.98 12.95
CA ASN A 125 9.33 -3.69 13.72
C ASN A 125 8.69 -2.35 13.31
N HIS A 126 9.51 -1.32 13.06
CA HIS A 126 9.02 -0.03 12.55
C HIS A 126 8.27 -0.20 11.23
N ILE A 127 8.87 -0.87 10.25
CA ILE A 127 8.21 -1.17 8.97
C ILE A 127 6.93 -2.00 9.18
N THR A 128 6.95 -2.96 10.10
CA THR A 128 5.78 -3.81 10.40
C THR A 128 4.62 -2.98 10.96
N ILE A 129 4.90 -1.98 11.80
CA ILE A 129 3.88 -1.07 12.34
C ILE A 129 3.26 -0.24 11.20
N GLU A 130 4.08 0.31 10.33
CA GLU A 130 3.62 1.09 9.17
C GLU A 130 2.75 0.25 8.22
N GLN A 131 3.12 -1.01 7.97
CA GLN A 131 2.28 -1.91 7.16
C GLN A 131 0.96 -2.26 7.83
N ARG A 132 0.96 -2.46 9.15
CA ARG A 132 -0.32 -2.63 9.88
C ARG A 132 -1.21 -1.39 9.78
N GLN A 133 -0.62 -0.19 9.75
CA GLN A 133 -1.37 1.05 9.54
C GLN A 133 -1.94 1.12 8.12
N LEU A 134 -1.17 0.76 7.09
CA LEU A 134 -1.68 0.65 5.72
C LEU A 134 -2.87 -0.32 5.63
N LEU A 135 -2.74 -1.52 6.20
CA LEU A 135 -3.81 -2.51 6.24
C LEU A 135 -5.08 -1.96 6.90
N GLN A 136 -4.94 -1.26 8.04
CA GLN A 136 -6.05 -0.64 8.74
C GLN A 136 -6.73 0.45 7.90
N ILE A 137 -5.95 1.31 7.24
CA ILE A 137 -6.45 2.40 6.39
C ILE A 137 -7.24 1.84 5.22
N CYS A 138 -6.68 0.88 4.47
CA CYS A 138 -7.36 0.27 3.33
C CYS A 138 -8.64 -0.47 3.75
N SER A 139 -8.60 -1.20 4.86
CA SER A 139 -9.78 -1.91 5.38
C SER A 139 -10.89 -0.94 5.78
N SER A 140 -10.54 0.17 6.43
CA SER A 140 -11.48 1.21 6.84
C SER A 140 -12.14 1.89 5.64
N HIS A 141 -11.35 2.20 4.60
CA HIS A 141 -11.87 2.74 3.35
C HIS A 141 -12.80 1.76 2.64
N LEU A 142 -12.47 0.47 2.58
CA LEU A 142 -13.37 -0.55 2.00
C LEU A 142 -14.71 -0.62 2.72
N VAL A 143 -14.71 -0.58 4.06
CA VAL A 143 -15.96 -0.57 4.85
C VAL A 143 -16.78 0.68 4.52
N LYS A 144 -16.13 1.85 4.49
CA LYS A 144 -16.80 3.12 4.16
C LYS A 144 -17.36 3.12 2.74
N ILE A 145 -16.59 2.66 1.75
CA ILE A 145 -17.05 2.55 0.37
C ILE A 145 -18.27 1.61 0.30
N LYS A 146 -18.24 0.43 0.94
CA LYS A 146 -19.40 -0.48 0.99
C LYS A 146 -20.64 0.16 1.59
N SER A 147 -20.47 0.98 2.63
CA SER A 147 -21.59 1.71 3.26
C SER A 147 -22.23 2.76 2.36
N MET A 148 -21.53 3.21 1.30
CA MET A 148 -22.04 4.18 0.33
C MET A 148 -22.99 3.56 -0.71
N GLY A 149 -23.19 2.24 -0.70
CA GLY A 149 -24.20 1.56 -1.51
C GLY A 149 -23.95 1.67 -3.01
N TYR A 150 -22.77 1.25 -3.47
CA TYR A 150 -22.44 1.18 -4.90
C TYR A 150 -22.68 -0.20 -5.50
#